data_AF-A0A501WK50-F1
#
_entry.id   AF-A0A501WK50-F1
#
_cell.length_a   1.000
_cell.length_b   1.000
_cell.length_c   1.000
_cell.angle_alpha   90.00
_cell.angle_beta   90.00
_cell.angle_gamma   90.00
#
_symmetry.space_group_name_H-M   'P 1'
#
loop_
_entity.id
_entity.type
_entity.pdbx_description
1 polymer ?
#
loop_
_entity_poly.entity_id
_entity_poly.type
_entity_poly.pdbx_seq_one_letter_code
_entity_poly.pdbx_strand_id
1 'polypeptide(L)'
;MTPAEVVAALHGPRLPEGTASLGPGALVAAFGLGLLIALALFALARPVLRARRRAPRPADLLARLAALPDTARPLAAARLFGHLGAPPPEAVAARLYRPTPAPLDPRTLEPALAAAFAQAAPEARRTAHV
;
A
#
# COMPACT_ATOMS: atom_id res chain seq x y z
N MET A 1 26.81 40.91 37.18
CA MET A 1 26.32 39.52 37.30
C MET A 1 27.46 38.57 37.03
N THR A 2 27.86 37.79 38.02
CA THR A 2 28.93 36.80 37.89
C THR A 2 28.38 35.47 37.38
N PRO A 3 29.19 34.62 36.74
CA PRO A 3 28.74 33.28 36.30
C PRO A 3 28.14 32.44 37.45
N ALA A 4 28.63 32.65 38.68
CA ALA A 4 28.13 31.98 39.88
C ALA A 4 26.69 32.40 40.24
N GLU A 5 26.34 33.68 40.05
CA GLU A 5 24.98 34.19 40.32
C GLU A 5 23.95 33.64 39.33
N VAL A 6 24.36 33.40 38.07
CA VAL A 6 23.49 32.81 37.04
C VAL A 6 23.19 31.34 37.33
N VAL A 7 24.18 30.59 37.83
CA VAL A 7 24.00 29.18 38.22
C VAL A 7 23.13 29.05 39.47
N ALA A 8 23.26 29.97 40.44
CA ALA A 8 22.43 29.99 41.64
C ALA A 8 20.97 30.40 41.37
N ALA A 9 20.72 31.16 40.29
CA ALA A 9 19.38 31.57 39.86
C ALA A 9 18.63 30.51 39.03
N LEU A 10 19.32 29.46 38.57
CA LEU A 10 18.68 28.31 37.93
C LEU A 10 17.97 27.49 39.01
N HIS A 11 16.66 27.30 38.84
CA HIS A 11 15.85 26.50 39.76
C HIS A 11 16.47 25.11 39.97
N GLY A 12 16.41 24.61 41.21
CA GLY A 12 16.94 23.30 41.60
C GLY A 12 16.53 22.17 40.65
N PRO A 13 17.36 21.11 40.57
CA PRO A 13 17.28 20.09 39.53
C PRO A 13 15.84 19.55 39.39
N ARG A 14 15.18 19.88 38.28
CA ARG A 14 13.78 19.48 37.98
C ARG A 14 13.64 18.03 37.50
N LEU A 15 14.64 17.20 37.75
CA LEU A 15 14.63 15.81 37.34
C LEU A 15 14.03 14.98 38.49
N PRO A 16 13.00 14.16 38.24
CA PRO A 16 12.47 13.24 39.24
C PRO A 16 13.60 12.41 39.84
N GLU A 17 13.60 12.12 41.14
CA GLU A 17 14.72 11.41 41.80
C GLU A 17 15.10 10.08 41.11
N GLY A 18 14.13 9.43 40.44
CA GLY A 18 14.36 8.20 39.66
C GLY A 18 15.15 8.37 38.36
N THR A 19 15.29 9.57 37.80
CA THR A 19 16.11 9.81 36.60
C THR A 19 17.57 10.13 36.91
N ALA A 20 17.88 10.63 38.12
CA ALA A 20 19.25 10.87 38.57
C ALA A 20 20.02 9.55 38.84
N SER A 21 19.31 8.47 39.18
CA SER A 21 19.90 7.14 39.37
C SER A 21 20.09 6.33 38.08
N LEU A 22 19.54 6.79 36.95
CA LEU A 22 19.73 6.13 35.67
C LEU A 22 21.10 6.52 35.09
N GLY A 23 22.08 5.64 35.29
CA GLY A 23 23.38 5.78 34.63
C GLY A 23 23.25 5.77 33.09
N PRO A 24 24.22 6.36 32.36
CA PRO A 24 24.19 6.39 30.90
C PRO A 24 24.12 4.99 30.27
N GLY A 25 24.71 3.98 30.92
CA GLY A 25 24.59 2.59 30.49
C GLY A 25 23.16 2.05 30.55
N ALA A 26 22.37 2.43 31.57
CA ALA A 26 20.97 2.03 31.69
C ALA A 26 20.11 2.67 30.59
N LEU A 27 20.40 3.92 30.23
CA LEU A 27 19.73 4.60 29.10
C LEU A 27 20.02 3.90 27.77
N VAL A 28 21.29 3.59 27.50
CA VAL A 28 21.68 2.86 26.29
C VAL A 28 21.04 1.46 26.25
N ALA A 29 21.01 0.76 27.37
CA ALA A 29 20.39 -0.56 27.48
C ALA A 29 18.87 -0.51 27.26
N ALA A 30 18.17 0.42 27.92
CA ALA A 30 16.73 0.60 27.75
C ALA A 30 16.37 0.98 26.31
N PHE A 31 17.16 1.86 25.70
CA PHE A 31 17.00 2.23 24.29
C PHE A 31 17.22 1.04 23.35
N GLY A 32 18.31 0.30 23.54
CA GLY A 32 18.61 -0.90 22.75
C GLY A 32 17.53 -1.98 22.88
N LEU A 33 17.03 -2.19 24.10
CA LEU A 33 15.93 -3.13 24.35
C LEU A 33 14.63 -2.66 23.69
N GLY A 34 14.30 -1.37 23.77
CA GLY A 34 13.16 -0.79 23.07
C GLY A 34 13.27 -0.98 21.55
N LEU A 35 14.46 -0.80 20.98
CA LEU A 35 14.71 -1.01 19.55
C LEU A 35 14.55 -2.48 19.14
N LEU A 36 15.05 -3.41 19.96
CA LEU A 36 14.89 -4.84 19.75
C LEU A 36 13.41 -5.26 19.79
N ILE A 37 12.65 -4.76 20.76
CA ILE A 37 11.21 -5.02 20.87
C ILE A 37 10.48 -4.46 19.65
N ALA A 38 10.75 -3.21 19.27
CA ALA A 38 10.15 -2.59 18.10
C ALA A 38 10.45 -3.38 16.81
N LEU A 39 11.69 -3.85 16.64
CA LEU A 39 12.09 -4.67 15.52
C LEU A 39 11.37 -6.02 15.51
N ALA A 40 11.23 -6.67 16.67
CA ALA A 40 10.52 -7.93 16.81
C ALA A 40 9.02 -7.77 16.45
N LEU A 41 8.36 -6.73 16.95
CA LEU A 41 6.98 -6.40 16.60
C LEU A 41 6.83 -6.09 15.12
N PHE A 42 7.75 -5.31 14.54
CA PHE A 42 7.74 -5.02 13.11
C PHE A 42 7.93 -6.28 12.27
N ALA A 43 8.85 -7.17 12.65
CA ALA A 43 9.07 -8.45 11.97
C ALA A 43 7.82 -9.34 12.02
N LEU A 44 7.14 -9.38 13.17
CA LEU A 44 5.90 -10.12 13.37
C LEU A 44 4.72 -9.53 12.58
N ALA A 45 4.65 -8.21 12.45
CA ALA A 45 3.64 -7.51 11.66
C ALA A 45 3.90 -7.55 10.15
N ARG A 46 5.16 -7.73 9.74
CA ARG A 46 5.62 -7.75 8.34
C ARG A 46 4.81 -8.67 7.42
N PRO A 47 4.49 -9.94 7.76
CA PRO A 47 3.70 -10.81 6.88
C PRO A 47 2.29 -10.26 6.61
N VAL A 48 1.62 -9.69 7.63
CA VAL A 48 0.28 -9.11 7.49
C VAL A 48 0.31 -7.86 6.61
N LEU A 49 1.31 -7.00 6.79
CA LEU A 49 1.52 -5.81 5.97
C LEU A 49 1.91 -6.16 4.52
N ARG A 50 2.65 -7.26 4.32
CA ARG A 50 2.99 -7.77 2.98
C ARG A 50 1.80 -8.44 2.28
N ALA A 51 0.95 -9.15 3.02
CA ALA A 51 -0.27 -9.74 2.48
C ALA A 51 -1.20 -8.65 1.92
N ARG A 52 -1.29 -7.50 2.59
CA ARG A 52 -2.03 -6.33 2.11
C ARG A 52 -1.45 -5.68 0.85
N ARG A 53 -0.17 -5.93 0.53
CA ARG A 53 0.53 -5.37 -0.65
C ARG A 53 0.64 -6.35 -1.82
N ARG A 54 0.02 -7.53 -1.75
CA ARG A 54 0.04 -8.46 -2.89
C ARG A 54 -0.65 -7.80 -4.09
N ALA A 55 -0.02 -7.93 -5.25
CA ALA A 55 -0.62 -7.52 -6.51
C ALA A 55 -1.99 -8.22 -6.66
N PRO A 56 -3.03 -7.51 -7.12
CA PRO A 56 -4.35 -8.09 -7.31
C PRO A 56 -4.27 -9.26 -8.29
N ARG A 57 -5.04 -10.32 -8.05
CA ARG A 57 -5.13 -11.42 -9.02
C ARG A 57 -6.03 -10.99 -10.18
N PRO A 58 -5.81 -11.52 -11.40
CA PRO A 58 -6.71 -11.26 -12.54
C PRO A 58 -8.18 -11.55 -12.22
N ALA A 59 -8.45 -12.62 -11.46
CA ALA A 59 -9.80 -12.96 -11.00
C ALA A 59 -10.43 -11.88 -10.10
N ASP A 60 -9.64 -11.25 -9.22
CA ASP A 60 -10.13 -10.17 -8.35
C ASP A 60 -10.49 -8.92 -9.16
N LEU A 61 -9.72 -8.63 -10.21
CA LEU A 61 -9.97 -7.51 -11.12
C LEU A 61 -11.23 -7.74 -11.95
N LEU A 62 -11.46 -8.97 -12.43
CA LEU A 62 -12.70 -9.34 -13.13
C LEU A 62 -13.92 -9.26 -12.21
N ALA A 63 -13.80 -9.74 -10.98
CA ALA A 63 -14.87 -9.62 -9.99
C ALA A 63 -15.23 -8.15 -9.71
N ARG A 64 -14.22 -7.27 -9.61
CA ARG A 64 -14.44 -5.82 -9.48
C ARG A 64 -15.11 -5.23 -10.71
N LEU A 65 -14.66 -5.60 -11.92
CA LEU A 65 -15.32 -5.16 -13.17
C LEU A 65 -16.78 -5.62 -13.25
N ALA A 66 -17.06 -6.85 -12.83
CA ALA A 66 -18.42 -7.40 -12.80
C ALA A 66 -19.33 -6.65 -11.81
N ALA A 67 -18.78 -6.16 -10.70
CA ALA A 67 -19.52 -5.37 -9.71
C ALA A 67 -19.86 -3.94 -10.17
N LEU A 68 -19.22 -3.42 -11.22
CA LEU A 68 -19.54 -2.11 -11.78
C LEU A 68 -20.86 -2.13 -12.58
N PRO A 69 -21.56 -0.99 -12.65
CA PRO A 69 -22.67 -0.80 -13.59
C PRO A 69 -22.25 -1.11 -15.03
N ASP A 70 -23.16 -1.68 -15.83
CA ASP A 70 -22.87 -2.07 -17.22
C ASP A 70 -22.41 -0.89 -18.09
N THR A 71 -22.83 0.33 -17.77
CA THR A 71 -22.42 1.57 -18.45
C THR A 71 -20.97 1.97 -18.15
N ALA A 72 -20.48 1.70 -16.95
CA ALA A 72 -19.12 2.04 -16.51
C ALA A 72 -18.10 0.93 -16.81
N ARG A 73 -18.58 -0.32 -16.96
CA ARG A 73 -17.72 -1.50 -17.15
C ARG A 73 -16.81 -1.43 -18.39
N PRO A 74 -17.24 -0.97 -19.58
CA PRO A 74 -16.35 -0.86 -20.75
C PRO A 74 -15.21 0.13 -20.53
N LEU A 75 -15.49 1.28 -19.91
CA LEU A 75 -14.49 2.30 -19.61
C LEU A 75 -13.48 1.81 -18.58
N ALA A 76 -13.97 1.17 -17.51
CA ALA A 76 -13.10 0.59 -16.48
C ALA A 76 -12.23 -0.54 -17.04
N ALA A 77 -12.79 -1.40 -17.91
CA ALA A 77 -12.03 -2.42 -18.60
C ALA A 77 -10.92 -1.79 -19.48
N ALA A 78 -11.25 -0.79 -20.29
CA ALA A 78 -10.26 -0.12 -21.14
C ALA A 78 -9.14 0.55 -20.34
N ARG A 79 -9.47 1.19 -19.21
CA ARG A 79 -8.47 1.75 -18.28
C ARG A 79 -7.57 0.67 -17.70
N LEU A 80 -8.14 -0.47 -17.30
CA LEU A 80 -7.38 -1.59 -16.76
C LEU A 80 -6.36 -2.12 -17.79
N PHE A 81 -6.78 -2.35 -19.04
CA PHE A 81 -5.87 -2.76 -20.11
C PHE A 81 -4.78 -1.72 -20.37
N GLY A 82 -5.14 -0.44 -20.40
CA GLY A 82 -4.18 0.66 -20.52
C GLY A 82 -3.15 0.67 -19.39
N HIS A 83 -3.57 0.41 -18.15
CA HIS A 83 -2.68 0.31 -16.99
C HIS A 83 -1.72 -0.88 -17.08
N LEU A 84 -2.16 -1.98 -17.70
CA LEU A 84 -1.34 -3.16 -17.97
C LEU A 84 -0.43 -2.98 -19.19
N GLY A 85 -0.51 -1.86 -19.91
CA GLY A 85 0.26 -1.59 -21.12
C GLY A 85 -0.20 -2.43 -22.33
N ALA A 86 -1.42 -2.95 -22.29
CA ALA A 86 -1.99 -3.78 -23.35
C ALA A 86 -3.14 -3.03 -24.05
N PRO A 87 -3.33 -3.21 -25.37
CA PRO A 87 -4.51 -2.69 -26.04
C PRO A 87 -5.77 -3.38 -25.50
N PRO A 88 -6.90 -2.66 -25.35
CA PRO A 88 -8.16 -3.29 -24.97
C PRO A 88 -8.66 -4.22 -26.07
N PRO A 89 -9.36 -5.32 -25.73
CA PRO A 89 -10.01 -6.18 -26.71
C PRO A 89 -10.96 -5.39 -27.60
N GLU A 90 -11.10 -5.80 -28.86
CA GLU A 90 -11.97 -5.12 -29.82
C GLU A 90 -13.43 -5.03 -29.32
N ALA A 91 -13.93 -6.06 -28.64
CA ALA A 91 -15.24 -6.05 -28.01
C ALA A 91 -15.40 -4.93 -26.96
N VAL A 92 -14.34 -4.60 -26.21
CA VAL A 92 -14.33 -3.50 -25.23
C VAL A 92 -14.22 -2.16 -25.97
N ALA A 93 -13.35 -2.05 -26.97
CA ALA A 93 -13.19 -0.84 -27.77
C ALA A 93 -14.49 -0.46 -28.50
N ALA A 94 -15.15 -1.44 -29.12
CA ALA A 94 -16.42 -1.24 -29.81
C ALA A 94 -17.52 -0.72 -28.86
N ARG A 95 -17.56 -1.22 -27.62
CA ARG A 95 -18.51 -0.78 -26.59
C ARG A 95 -18.35 0.67 -26.14
N LEU A 96 -17.14 1.22 -26.24
CA LEU A 96 -16.89 2.63 -25.91
C LEU A 96 -17.50 3.57 -26.96
N TYR A 97 -17.48 3.17 -28.24
CA TYR A 97 -17.99 3.99 -29.35
C TYR A 97 -19.44 3.67 -29.72
N ARG A 98 -19.89 2.43 -29.47
CA ARG A 98 -21.26 1.95 -29.68
C ARG A 98 -21.79 1.31 -28.40
N PRO A 99 -22.39 2.09 -27.50
CA PRO A 99 -23.00 1.57 -26.28
C PRO A 99 -24.16 0.64 -26.66
N THR A 100 -24.10 -0.60 -26.16
CA THR A 100 -25.15 -1.61 -26.36
C THR A 100 -25.62 -2.08 -24.98
N PRO A 101 -26.94 -2.33 -24.79
CA PRO A 101 -27.50 -2.74 -23.50
C PRO A 101 -27.11 -4.17 -23.08
N ALA A 102 -26.64 -5.02 -24.00
CA ALA A 102 -26.11 -6.33 -23.66
C ALA A 102 -24.92 -6.19 -22.69
N PRO A 103 -24.68 -7.09 -21.74
CA PRO A 103 -23.48 -7.07 -20.89
C PRO A 103 -22.22 -7.50 -21.66
N LEU A 104 -21.04 -7.09 -21.20
CA LEU A 104 -19.75 -7.54 -21.75
C LEU A 104 -19.54 -9.02 -21.41
N ASP A 105 -19.20 -9.85 -22.40
CA ASP A 105 -19.04 -11.29 -22.21
C ASP A 105 -17.76 -11.61 -21.40
N PRO A 106 -17.88 -12.16 -20.18
CA PRO A 106 -16.73 -12.53 -19.35
C PRO A 106 -15.77 -13.50 -20.05
N ARG A 107 -16.29 -14.39 -20.92
CA ARG A 107 -15.49 -15.41 -21.61
C ARG A 107 -14.50 -14.83 -22.60
N THR A 108 -14.76 -13.62 -23.09
CA THR A 108 -13.83 -12.87 -23.95
C THR A 108 -12.84 -12.01 -23.16
N LEU A 109 -13.29 -11.46 -22.02
CA LEU A 109 -12.49 -10.60 -21.16
C LEU A 109 -11.44 -11.38 -20.35
N GLU A 110 -11.82 -12.54 -19.81
CA GLU A 110 -10.95 -13.40 -18.99
C GLU A 110 -9.62 -13.78 -19.66
N PRO A 111 -9.62 -14.43 -20.85
CA PRO A 111 -8.38 -14.83 -21.49
C PRO A 111 -7.54 -13.63 -21.94
N ALA A 112 -8.17 -12.55 -22.39
CA ALA A 112 -7.48 -11.33 -22.79
C ALA A 112 -6.81 -10.65 -21.59
N LEU A 113 -7.50 -10.57 -20.44
CA LEU A 113 -6.92 -10.01 -19.22
C LEU A 113 -5.79 -10.88 -18.70
N ALA A 114 -5.95 -12.22 -18.70
CA ALA A 114 -4.89 -13.14 -18.29
C ALA A 114 -3.62 -12.98 -19.15
N ALA A 115 -3.78 -12.86 -20.47
CA ALA A 115 -2.68 -12.62 -21.40
C ALA A 115 -2.01 -11.26 -21.15
N ALA A 116 -2.79 -10.18 -21.01
CA ALA A 116 -2.28 -8.86 -20.69
C ALA A 116 -1.53 -8.84 -19.36
N PHE A 117 -2.06 -9.51 -18.33
CA PHE A 117 -1.43 -9.60 -17.02
C PHE A 117 -0.13 -10.42 -17.04
N ALA A 118 -0.06 -11.47 -17.86
CA ALA A 118 1.14 -12.27 -18.04
C ALA A 118 2.27 -11.52 -18.75
N GLN A 119 1.92 -10.59 -19.65
CA GLN A 119 2.86 -9.77 -20.41
C GLN A 119 3.22 -8.44 -19.72
N ALA A 120 2.36 -7.94 -18.83
CA ALA A 120 2.56 -6.68 -18.14
C ALA A 120 3.83 -6.67 -17.27
N ALA A 121 4.48 -5.52 -17.17
CA ALA A 121 5.61 -5.33 -16.25
C ALA A 121 5.18 -5.55 -14.78
N PRO A 122 6.08 -6.00 -13.88
CA PRO A 122 5.74 -6.24 -12.47
C PRO A 122 5.17 -5.01 -11.76
N GLU A 123 5.58 -3.81 -12.17
CA GLU A 123 5.08 -2.54 -11.65
C GLU A 123 3.63 -2.29 -12.07
N ALA A 124 3.33 -2.45 -13.36
CA ALA A 124 1.97 -2.33 -13.91
C ALA A 124 0.99 -3.31 -13.24
N ARG A 125 1.43 -4.55 -12.94
CA ARG A 125 0.61 -5.54 -12.21
C ARG A 125 0.28 -5.11 -10.78
N ARG A 126 1.18 -4.38 -10.11
CA ARG A 126 0.98 -3.91 -8.72
C ARG A 126 0.04 -2.71 -8.65
N THR A 127 0.05 -1.86 -9.68
CA THR A 127 -0.80 -0.67 -9.74
C THR A 127 -2.13 -0.91 -10.44
N ALA A 128 -2.33 -2.05 -11.09
CA ALA A 128 -3.58 -2.41 -11.75
C ALA A 128 -4.78 -2.31 -10.78
N HIS A 129 -5.76 -1.49 -11.12
CA HIS A 129 -7.01 -1.32 -10.39
C HIS A 129 -8.15 -1.03 -11.39
N VAL A 130 -9.37 -1.26 -10.92
CA VAL A 130 -10.63 -1.05 -11.64
C VAL A 130 -11.29 0.21 -11.11
#